data_AF-A0A9X2RA69-F1
#
_entry.id   AF-A0A9X2RA69-F1
#
_cell.length_a   1.000
_cell.length_b   1.000
_cell.length_c   1.000
_cell.angle_alpha   90.00
_cell.angle_beta   90.00
_cell.angle_gamma   90.00
#
_symmetry.space_group_name_H-M   'P 1'
#
loop_
_entity.id
_entity.type
_entity.pdbx_description
1 polymer ?
#
loop_
_entity_poly.entity_id
_entity_poly.type
_entity_poly.pdbx_seq_one_letter_code
_entity_poly.pdbx_strand_id
1 'polypeptide(L)' 'MDNLMMSFIVFLVFLGIAFVIWVIIDLFQKDFSMTEKLLWLIVILIAPLLGSIVYFIFGRNRRESA' A
#
# COMPACT_ATOMS: atom_id res chain seq x y z
N MET A 1 -13.23 3.40 -24.50
CA MET A 1 -13.17 2.63 -23.22
C MET A 1 -11.82 2.83 -22.53
N ASP A 2 -10.74 3.03 -23.29
CA ASP A 2 -9.37 3.23 -22.77
C ASP A 2 -9.21 4.43 -21.82
N ASN A 3 -9.83 5.58 -22.13
CA ASN A 3 -9.78 6.78 -21.28
C ASN A 3 -10.39 6.54 -19.88
N LEU A 4 -11.40 5.68 -19.79
CA LEU A 4 -12.09 5.37 -18.54
C LEU A 4 -11.22 4.43 -17.68
N MET A 5 -10.55 3.46 -18.30
CA MET A 5 -9.59 2.59 -17.61
C MET A 5 -8.39 3.36 -17.07
N MET A 6 -7.83 4.28 -17.87
CA MET A 6 -6.72 5.14 -17.42
C MET A 6 -7.14 6.03 -16.24
N SER A 7 -8.32 6.64 -16.31
CA SER A 7 -8.84 7.48 -15.21
C SER A 7 -9.02 6.67 -13.92
N PHE A 8 -9.48 5.42 -14.02
CA PHE A 8 -9.64 4.54 -12.88
C PHE A 8 -8.30 4.13 -12.24
N ILE A 9 -7.28 3.84 -13.05
CA ILE A 9 -5.93 3.53 -12.57
C ILE A 9 -5.34 4.75 -11.83
N VAL A 10 -5.45 5.94 -12.41
CA VAL A 10 -4.97 7.18 -11.77
C VAL A 10 -5.69 7.41 -10.43
N PHE A 11 -7.01 7.21 -10.40
CA PHE A 11 -7.79 7.32 -9.16
C PHE A 11 -7.33 6.33 -8.09
N LEU A 12 -7.07 5.07 -8.44
CA LEU A 12 -6.54 4.06 -7.52
C LEU A 12 -5.17 4.44 -6.96
N VAL A 13 -4.27 4.97 -7.80
CA VAL A 13 -2.95 5.44 -7.37
C VAL A 13 -3.10 6.61 -6.39
N PHE A 14 -3.95 7.59 -6.70
CA PHE A 14 -4.25 8.70 -5.79
C PHE A 14 -4.83 8.24 -4.46
N LEU A 15 -5.76 7.27 -4.48
CA LEU A 15 -6.36 6.72 -3.29
C LEU A 15 -5.32 5.99 -2.41
N GLY A 16 -4.39 5.24 -3.03
CA GLY A 16 -3.29 4.60 -2.32
C GLY A 16 -2.37 5.62 -1.62
N ILE A 17 -2.02 6.71 -2.30
CA ILE A 17 -1.20 7.78 -1.72
C ILE A 17 -1.96 8.49 -0.57
N ALA A 18 -3.24 8.83 -0.79
CA ALA A 18 -4.07 9.46 0.23
C ALA A 18 -4.22 8.56 1.48
N PHE A 19 -4.33 7.24 1.30
CA PHE A 19 -4.39 6.28 2.39
C PHE A 19 -3.10 6.28 3.21
N VAL A 20 -1.92 6.26 2.57
CA VAL A 20 -0.63 6.33 3.28
C VAL A 20 -0.52 7.62 4.09
N ILE A 21 -0.87 8.76 3.49
CA ILE A 21 -0.85 10.07 4.18
C ILE A 21 -1.80 10.04 5.39
N TRP A 22 -3.01 9.53 5.22
CA TRP A 22 -3.99 9.45 6.30
C TRP A 22 -3.51 8.59 7.47
N VAL A 23 -2.90 7.43 7.19
CA VAL A 23 -2.35 6.54 8.22
C VAL A 23 -1.19 7.20 8.96
N ILE A 24 -0.33 7.96 8.28
CA ILE A 24 0.73 8.74 8.93
C ILE A 24 0.12 9.80 9.86
N ILE A 25 -0.91 10.52 9.40
CA ILE A 25 -1.61 11.51 10.23
C ILE A 25 -2.27 10.86 11.46
N ASP A 26 -2.96 9.72 11.30
CA ASP A 26 -3.54 8.95 12.41
C ASP A 26 -2.47 8.53 13.43
N LEU A 27 -1.31 8.10 12.94
CA LEU A 27 -0.18 7.70 13.78
C LEU A 27 0.34 8.85 14.66
N PHE A 28 0.39 10.07 14.10
CA PHE A 28 0.82 11.25 14.86
C PHE A 28 -0.25 11.77 15.81
N GLN A 29 -1.53 11.62 15.46
CA GLN A 29 -2.66 12.02 16.32
C GLN A 29 -2.83 11.12 17.54
N LYS A 30 -2.36 9.88 17.50
CA LYS A 30 -2.43 8.97 18.64
C LYS A 30 -1.36 9.27 19.69
N ASP A 31 -1.75 9.12 20.95
CA ASP A 31 -0.89 9.20 22.15
C ASP A 31 -0.02 7.95 22.31
N PHE A 32 0.64 7.53 21.24
CA PHE A 32 1.63 6.46 21.27
C PHE A 32 2.98 6.99 21.74
N SER A 33 3.73 6.15 22.45
CA SER A 33 5.12 6.40 22.75
C SER A 33 5.95 6.51 21.46
N MET A 34 7.11 7.18 21.54
CA MET A 34 8.00 7.34 20.38
C MET A 34 8.39 5.99 19.76
N THR A 35 8.61 4.97 20.58
CA THR A 35 8.94 3.61 20.14
C THR A 35 7.80 2.96 19.37
N GLU A 36 6.56 3.10 19.84
CA GLU A 36 5.37 2.57 19.15
C GLU A 36 5.13 3.30 17.83
N LYS A 37 5.34 4.62 17.79
CA LYS A 37 5.25 5.40 16.54
C LYS A 37 6.26 4.93 15.51
N LEU A 38 7.51 4.71 15.91
CA LEU A 38 8.56 4.16 15.04
C LEU A 38 8.21 2.76 14.53
N LEU A 39 7.69 1.88 15.39
CA LEU A 39 7.33 0.51 15.03
C LEU A 39 6.19 0.49 14.00
N TRP A 40 5.14 1.29 14.22
CA TRP A 40 4.05 1.43 13.26
C TRP A 40 4.50 2.06 11.94
N LEU A 41 5.37 3.07 11.98
CA LEU A 41 5.94 3.67 10.76
C LEU A 41 6.68 2.62 9.92
N ILE A 42 7.49 1.78 10.56
CA ILE A 42 8.20 0.67 9.89
C ILE A 42 7.19 -0.31 9.28
N VAL A 43 6.14 -0.69 10.01
CA VAL A 43 5.09 -1.59 9.49
C VAL A 43 4.39 -0.97 8.28
N ILE A 44 4.05 0.32 8.31
CA ILE A 44 3.40 1.03 7.19
C ILE A 44 4.29 1.03 5.94
N LEU A 45 5.60 1.20 6.11
CA LEU A 45 6.56 1.18 5.00
C LEU A 45 6.87 -0.23 4.48
N ILE A 46 6.93 -1.23 5.36
CA ILE A 46 7.27 -2.62 5.02
C ILE A 46 6.06 -3.41 4.52
N ALA A 47 4.84 -3.12 4.99
CA ALA A 47 3.62 -3.81 4.55
C ALA A 47 3.44 -3.86 3.01
N PRO A 48 3.63 -2.77 2.23
CA PRO A 48 3.54 -2.84 0.76
C PRO A 48 4.67 -3.69 0.14
N LEU A 49 5.87 -3.71 0.73
CA LEU A 49 6.95 -4.60 0.33
C LEU A 49 6.59 -6.08 0.61
N LEU A 50 6.03 -6.39 1.79
CA LEU A 50 5.56 -7.73 2.09
C LEU A 50 4.42 -8.15 1.17
N GLY A 51 3.46 -7.27 0.89
CA GLY A 51 2.37 -7.53 -0.05
C GLY A 51 2.88 -7.87 -1.46
N SER A 52 3.88 -7.13 -1.94
CA SER A 52 4.53 -7.42 -3.23
C SER A 52 5.35 -8.71 -3.22
N ILE A 53 6.05 -9.02 -2.12
CA ILE A 53 6.76 -10.31 -1.96
C ILE A 53 5.77 -11.48 -1.96
N VAL A 54 4.66 -11.38 -1.22
CA VAL A 54 3.59 -12.37 -1.21
C VAL A 54 3.02 -12.56 -2.62
N TYR A 55 2.72 -11.47 -3.32
CA TYR A 55 2.29 -11.55 -4.72
C TYR A 55 3.33 -12.23 -5.62
N PHE A 56 4.62 -11.97 -5.41
CA PHE A 56 5.67 -12.60 -6.22
C PHE A 56 5.77 -14.11 -5.97
N ILE A 57 5.65 -14.55 -4.71
CA ILE A 57 5.72 -15.96 -4.32
C ILE A 57 4.48 -16.72 -4.81
N PHE A 58 3.28 -16.18 -4.59
CA PHE A 58 2.02 -16.87 -4.88
C PHE A 58 1.46 -16.58 -6.27
N GLY A 59 1.68 -15.40 -6.84
CA GLY A 59 1.17 -14.95 -8.13
C GLY A 59 1.93 -15.50 -9.34
N ARG A 60 3.19 -15.91 -9.16
CA ARG A 60 4.04 -16.45 -10.24
C ARG A 60 3.56 -17.78 -10.83
N ASN A 61 2.66 -18.51 -10.17
CA ASN A 61 2.18 -19.81 -10.64
C ASN A 61 1.03 -19.74 -11.66
N ARG A 62 0.60 -18.55 -12.12
CA ARG A 62 -0.28 -18.43 -13.28
C ARG A 62 0.54 -18.07 -14.53
N ARG A 63 1.27 -19.06 -15.04
CA ARG A 63 1.62 -19.08 -16.47
C ARG A 63 0.32 -19.35 -17.22
N GLU A 64 -0.35 -18.30 -17.67
CA GLU A 64 -1.30 -18.42 -18.76
C GLU A 64 -0.49 -18.77 -20.00
N SER A 65 -0.46 -20.06 -20.32
CA SER A 65 -0.18 -20.52 -21.68
C SER A 65 -1.36 -20.09 -22.54
N ALA A 66 -1.22 -18.96 -23.24
CA ALA A 66 -2.06 -18.55 -24.35
C ALA A 66 -1.17 -17.98 -25.46
#